data_AF-A0A533ZE72-F1
#
_entry.id   AF-A0A533ZE72-F1
#
_cell.length_a   1.000
_cell.length_b   1.000
_cell.length_c   1.000
_cell.angle_alpha   90.00
_cell.angle_beta   90.00
_cell.angle_gamma   90.00
#
_symmetry.space_group_name_H-M   'P 1'
#
loop_
_entity.id
_entity.type
_entity.pdbx_description
1 polymer ?
#
loop_
_entity_poly.entity_id
_entity_poly.type
_entity_poly.pdbx_seq_one_letter_code
_entity_poly.pdbx_strand_id
1 'polypeptide(L)'
;MVPIGAYVAVSAMLFVTGLVGVLVRRNFIIVLMCVEIMLNGANLNLVAFANHLDSLAGQIMSLFVIAIAAGEAAVGLAIIIVVFR
;
A
#
# COMPACT_ATOMS: atom_id res chain seq x y z
N MET A 1 0.96 1.97 -26.04
CA MET A 1 0.58 1.39 -24.73
C MET A 1 1.78 1.52 -23.80
N VAL A 2 1.59 1.88 -22.53
CA VAL A 2 2.69 1.97 -21.57
C VAL A 2 3.16 0.55 -21.22
N PRO A 3 4.47 0.25 -21.26
CA PRO A 3 4.96 -1.10 -20.98
C PRO A 3 4.70 -1.49 -19.51
N ILE A 4 4.44 -2.77 -19.26
CA ILE A 4 4.25 -3.32 -17.91
C ILE A 4 5.42 -2.98 -16.98
N GLY A 5 6.65 -2.92 -17.52
CA GLY A 5 7.84 -2.54 -16.78
C GLY A 5 7.77 -1.15 -16.15
N ALA A 6 7.05 -0.19 -16.76
CA ALA A 6 6.85 1.13 -16.16
C ALA A 6 5.94 1.08 -14.94
N TYR A 7 4.86 0.28 -14.98
CA TYR A 7 4.00 0.05 -13.82
C TYR A 7 4.75 -0.66 -12.70
N VAL A 8 5.56 -1.66 -13.03
CA VAL A 8 6.41 -2.38 -12.05
C VAL A 8 7.46 -1.45 -11.43
N ALA A 9 8.05 -0.56 -12.22
CA ALA A 9 9.01 0.43 -11.70
C ALA A 9 8.35 1.37 -10.69
N VAL A 10 7.16 1.89 -11.01
CA VAL A 10 6.42 2.80 -10.12
C VAL A 10 5.95 2.07 -8.86
N SER A 11 5.39 0.86 -8.97
CA SER A 11 4.97 0.09 -7.80
C SER A 11 6.15 -0.22 -6.87
N ALA A 12 7.29 -0.61 -7.44
CA ALA A 12 8.52 -0.85 -6.68
C ALA A 12 9.03 0.43 -5.99
N MET A 13 9.03 1.57 -6.70
CA MET A 13 9.43 2.86 -6.11
C MET A 13 8.55 3.26 -4.94
N LEU A 14 7.23 3.13 -5.07
CA LEU A 14 6.28 3.41 -3.98
C LEU A 14 6.52 2.47 -2.80
N PHE A 15 6.63 1.16 -3.06
CA PHE A 15 6.86 0.17 -2.02
C PHE A 15 8.17 0.40 -1.26
N VAL A 16 9.27 0.66 -1.98
CA VAL A 16 10.57 0.93 -1.36
C VAL A 16 10.55 2.25 -0.58
N THR A 17 9.89 3.29 -1.10
CA THR A 17 9.76 4.57 -0.37
C THR A 17 9.00 4.40 0.93
N GLY A 18 7.89 3.65 0.89
CA GLY A 18 7.14 3.29 2.10
C GLY A 18 7.97 2.45 3.06
N LEU A 19 8.70 1.43 2.57
CA LEU A 19 9.56 0.59 3.38
C LEU A 19 10.66 1.37 4.09
N VAL A 20 11.37 2.24 3.36
CA VAL A 20 12.38 3.14 3.95
C VAL A 20 11.75 4.06 4.99
N GLY A 21 10.56 4.58 4.69
CA GLY A 21 9.78 5.38 5.64
C GLY A 21 9.47 4.63 6.94
N VAL A 22 8.99 3.38 6.86
CA VAL A 22 8.70 2.53 8.04
C VAL A 22 9.96 2.30 8.89
N LEU A 23 11.12 2.08 8.27
CA LEU A 23 12.37 1.82 8.99
C LEU A 23 13.00 3.07 9.62
N VAL A 24 12.85 4.23 8.99
CA VAL A 24 13.53 5.48 9.41
C VAL A 24 12.68 6.30 10.38
N ARG A 25 11.36 6.26 10.25
CA ARG A 25 10.46 7.17 10.99
C ARG A 25 10.13 6.61 12.37
N ARG A 26 10.30 7.46 13.39
CA ARG A 26 9.93 7.15 14.79
C ARG A 26 8.51 7.58 15.16
N ASN A 27 7.91 8.48 14.38
CA ASN A 27 6.54 8.91 14.62
C ASN A 27 5.58 7.85 14.05
N PHE A 28 4.80 7.23 14.94
CA PHE A 28 3.89 6.15 14.59
C PHE A 28 2.84 6.53 13.53
N ILE A 29 2.33 7.79 13.53
CA ILE A 29 1.41 8.25 12.48
C ILE A 29 2.09 8.23 11.11
N ILE A 30 3.36 8.65 11.05
CA ILE A 30 4.12 8.63 9.80
C ILE A 30 4.38 7.19 9.37
N VAL A 31 4.66 6.29 10.32
CA VAL A 31 4.84 4.86 10.01
C VAL A 31 3.57 4.28 9.38
N LEU A 32 2.38 4.55 9.93
CA LEU A 32 1.11 4.13 9.32
C LEU A 32 0.95 4.69 7.90
N MET A 33 1.24 5.98 7.67
CA MET A 33 1.20 6.55 6.32
C MET A 33 2.21 5.88 5.37
N CYS A 34 3.37 5.47 5.86
CA CYS A 34 4.34 4.73 5.05
C CYS A 34 3.84 3.33 4.69
N VAL A 35 3.12 2.64 5.59
CA VAL A 35 2.47 1.35 5.29
C VAL A 35 1.40 1.53 4.22
N GLU A 36 0.57 2.57 4.29
CA GLU A 36 -0.42 2.90 3.24
C GLU A 36 0.24 3.08 1.87
N ILE A 37 1.39 3.76 1.80
CA ILE A 37 2.17 3.92 0.56
C ILE A 37 2.66 2.56 0.04
N MET A 38 3.12 1.66 0.92
CA MET A 38 3.54 0.30 0.54
C MET A 38 2.36 -0.49 -0.05
N LEU A 39 1.21 -0.48 0.62
CA LEU A 39 0.00 -1.17 0.17
C LEU A 39 -0.51 -0.61 -1.16
N ASN A 40 -0.39 0.70 -1.37
CA ASN A 40 -0.73 1.33 -2.65
C ASN A 40 0.19 0.86 -3.79
N GLY A 41 1.51 0.79 -3.54
CA GLY A 41 2.46 0.21 -4.49
C GLY A 41 2.14 -1.25 -4.83
N ALA A 42 1.82 -2.07 -3.82
CA ALA A 42 1.40 -3.45 -4.03
C ALA A 42 0.11 -3.55 -4.87
N ASN A 43 -0.88 -2.70 -4.59
CA ASN A 43 -2.14 -2.65 -5.34
C ASN A 43 -1.93 -2.27 -6.81
N LEU A 44 -1.07 -1.28 -7.08
CA LEU A 44 -0.72 -0.89 -8.44
C LEU A 44 -0.11 -2.08 -9.20
N ASN A 45 0.76 -2.85 -8.54
CA ASN A 45 1.33 -4.06 -9.13
C ASN A 45 0.26 -5.12 -9.44
N LEU A 46 -0.64 -5.39 -8.49
CA LEU A 46 -1.74 -6.35 -8.66
C LEU A 46 -2.65 -5.98 -9.84
N VAL A 47 -3.03 -4.71 -9.94
CA VAL A 47 -3.90 -4.21 -11.02
C VAL A 47 -3.19 -4.23 -12.38
N ALA A 48 -1.89 -3.90 -12.41
CA ALA A 48 -1.10 -3.96 -13.63
C ALA A 48 -0.98 -5.38 -14.19
N PHE A 49 -0.71 -6.37 -13.31
CA PHE A 49 -0.66 -7.78 -13.70
C PHE A 49 -2.04 -8.37 -14.01
N ALA A 50 -3.11 -7.90 -13.35
CA ALA A 50 -4.48 -8.26 -13.70
C ALA A 50 -4.80 -7.89 -15.15
N ASN A 51 -4.42 -6.67 -15.57
CA ASN A 51 -4.60 -6.23 -16.95
C ASN A 51 -3.69 -7.00 -17.92
N HIS A 52 -2.43 -7.23 -17.55
CA HIS A 52 -1.47 -7.94 -18.42
C HIS A 52 -1.81 -9.42 -18.67
N LEU A 53 -2.42 -10.08 -17.68
CA LEU A 53 -2.81 -11.50 -17.75
C LEU A 53 -4.29 -11.71 -18.12
N ASP A 54 -5.00 -10.64 -18.50
CA ASP A 54 -6.45 -10.65 -18.77
C ASP A 54 -7.28 -11.34 -17.68
N SER A 55 -6.88 -11.15 -16.41
CA SER A 55 -7.47 -11.81 -15.25
C SER A 55 -8.00 -10.79 -14.25
N LEU A 56 -9.26 -10.96 -13.83
CA LEU A 56 -9.89 -10.08 -12.84
C LEU A 56 -9.35 -10.28 -11.41
N ALA A 57 -8.58 -11.36 -11.17
CA ALA A 57 -8.15 -11.74 -9.82
C ALA A 57 -7.33 -10.65 -9.11
N GLY A 58 -6.41 -9.99 -9.81
CA GLY A 58 -5.59 -8.93 -9.20
C GLY A 58 -6.40 -7.66 -8.88
N GLN A 59 -7.43 -7.35 -9.67
CA GLN A 59 -8.35 -6.23 -9.36
C GLN A 59 -9.20 -6.55 -8.12
N ILE A 60 -9.77 -7.76 -8.04
CA ILE A 60 -10.53 -8.22 -6.87
C ILE A 60 -9.64 -8.18 -5.62
N MET A 61 -8.42 -8.70 -5.68
CA MET A 61 -7.51 -8.62 -4.52
C MET A 61 -7.19 -7.20 -4.13
N SER A 62 -6.99 -6.28 -5.08
CA SER A 62 -6.70 -4.88 -4.75
C SER A 62 -7.83 -4.22 -3.95
N LEU A 63 -9.10 -4.55 -4.24
CA LEU A 63 -10.24 -4.08 -3.45
C LEU A 63 -10.22 -4.61 -2.01
N PHE A 64 -9.86 -5.89 -1.81
CA PHE A 64 -9.71 -6.45 -0.47
C PHE A 64 -8.55 -5.79 0.29
N VAL A 65 -7.42 -5.52 -0.37
CA VAL A 65 -6.30 -4.80 0.26
C VAL A 65 -6.73 -3.40 0.70
N ILE A 66 -7.51 -2.67 -0.12
CA ILE A 66 -8.04 -1.34 0.27
C ILE A 66 -8.96 -1.46 1.49
N ALA A 67 -9.82 -2.48 1.56
CA ALA A 67 -10.68 -2.71 2.71
C ALA A 67 -9.88 -3.02 3.99
N ILE A 68 -8.82 -3.82 3.86
CA ILE A 68 -7.91 -4.13 4.97
C ILE A 68 -7.14 -2.88 5.42
N ALA A 69 -6.62 -2.09 4.48
CA ALA A 69 -5.92 -0.83 4.76
C ALA A 69 -6.80 0.16 5.53
N ALA A 70 -8.06 0.32 5.10
CA ALA A 70 -9.03 1.14 5.82
C ALA A 70 -9.25 0.66 7.27
N GLY A 71 -9.32 -0.66 7.48
CA GLY A 71 -9.40 -1.26 8.81
C GLY A 71 -8.15 -1.05 9.65
N GLU A 72 -6.97 -1.27 9.08
CA GLU A 72 -5.68 -1.04 9.72
C GLU A 72 -5.54 0.42 10.19
N ALA A 73 -5.80 1.39 9.31
CA ALA A 73 -5.69 2.81 9.64
C ALA A 73 -6.64 3.23 10.78
N ALA A 74 -7.87 2.70 10.79
CA ALA A 74 -8.84 2.96 11.85
C ALA A 74 -8.36 2.41 13.20
N VAL A 75 -7.88 1.16 13.22
CA VAL A 75 -7.34 0.52 14.44
C VAL A 75 -6.07 1.20 14.91
N GLY A 76 -5.15 1.49 13.99
CA GLY A 76 -3.89 2.17 14.27
C GLY A 76 -4.10 3.54 14.91
N LEU A 77 -5.00 4.36 14.35
CA LEU A 77 -5.33 5.67 14.92
C LEU A 77 -6.04 5.56 16.26
N ALA A 78 -6.93 4.58 16.44
CA ALA A 78 -7.60 4.35 17.73
C ALA A 78 -6.60 4.02 18.84
N ILE A 79 -5.59 3.17 18.56
CA ILE A 79 -4.52 2.84 19.51
C ILE A 79 -3.74 4.11 19.90
N ILE A 80 -3.38 4.95 18.94
CA ILE A 80 -2.68 6.22 19.20
C ILE A 80 -3.49 7.09 20.15
N ILE A 81 -4.78 7.28 19.89
CA ILE A 81 -5.64 8.11 20.74
C ILE A 81 -5.68 7.59 22.17
N VAL A 82 -5.73 6.26 22.36
CA VAL A 82 -5.75 5.66 23.71
C VAL A 82 -4.41 5.79 24.42
N VAL A 83 -3.28 5.64 23.71
CA VAL A 83 -1.93 5.72 24.29
C VAL A 83 -1.55 7.16 24.66
N PHE A 84 -2.01 8.14 23.89
CA PHE A 84 -1.73 9.57 24.11
C PHE A 84 -2.86 10.32 24.84
N ARG A 85 -3.79 9.59 25.46
CA ARG A 85 -4.82 10.15 26.35
C ARG A 85 -4.29 10.52 27.71
#